data_AF-A0A813KU88-F1
#
_entry.id   AF-A0A813KU88-F1
#
_cell.length_a   1.000
_cell.length_b   1.000
_cell.length_c   1.000
_cell.angle_alpha   90.00
_cell.angle_beta   90.00
_cell.angle_gamma   90.00
#
_symmetry.space_group_name_H-M   'P 1'
#
loop_
_entity.id
_entity.type
_entity.pdbx_description
1 polymer ?
#
loop_
_entity_poly.entity_id
_entity_poly.type
_entity_poly.pdbx_seq_one_letter_code
_entity_poly.pdbx_strand_id
1 'polypeptide(L)'
;MTVVPCLSQLRQLGVSQLRQLCVDKGADCTTFADKQDFFDALLPSCPDSLAVLPDTFSANLARAASKPFKLIFLDVDGVLNTTSRGSAYSSAEETLKFDCVQQLVTLVGNSSARLVLSSSWRSCLLLKMQLWSKLVAQGLLEDCIVGQTPPITFTQRAAEISAWLSQNQCEGWTGDWVALDDMDLSDEQDLHDHFVWVDPEFGLSEDNVTLALKLLNVKI
;
A
#
# COMPACT_ATOMS: atom_id res chain seq x y z
N MET A 1 -22.64 16.20 -14.88
CA MET A 1 -22.09 15.11 -14.05
C MET A 1 -21.55 15.75 -12.79
N THR A 2 -22.09 15.42 -11.61
CA THR A 2 -21.66 16.03 -10.34
C THR A 2 -20.23 15.60 -10.02
N VAL A 3 -19.38 16.59 -9.68
CA VAL A 3 -17.96 16.39 -9.36
C VAL A 3 -17.81 16.22 -7.85
N VAL A 4 -17.10 15.18 -7.43
CA VAL A 4 -16.77 14.98 -6.01
C VAL A 4 -15.55 15.86 -5.69
N PRO A 5 -15.59 16.67 -4.62
CA PRO A 5 -14.47 17.54 -4.27
C PRO A 5 -13.26 16.75 -3.75
N CYS A 6 -12.12 17.43 -3.58
CA CYS A 6 -10.93 16.81 -2.99
C CYS A 6 -11.14 16.37 -1.53
N LEU A 7 -10.28 15.50 -1.02
CA LEU A 7 -10.44 14.87 0.29
C LEU A 7 -10.63 15.88 1.42
N SER A 8 -9.82 16.96 1.41
CA SER A 8 -9.87 18.00 2.45
C SER A 8 -11.23 18.72 2.48
N GLN A 9 -11.80 19.00 1.30
CA GLN A 9 -13.13 19.60 1.16
C GLN A 9 -14.23 18.59 1.50
N LEU A 10 -14.10 17.33 1.05
CA LEU A 10 -15.07 16.27 1.32
C LEU A 10 -15.25 16.04 2.83
N ARG A 11 -14.16 16.07 3.61
CA ARG A 11 -14.19 15.94 5.08
C ARG A 11 -14.99 17.04 5.77
N GLN A 12 -15.00 18.24 5.21
CA GLN A 12 -15.69 19.42 5.77
C GLN A 12 -17.19 19.42 5.51
N LEU A 13 -17.69 18.59 4.58
CA LEU A 13 -19.11 18.56 4.24
C LEU A 13 -19.96 17.99 5.38
N GLY A 14 -21.16 18.53 5.55
CA GLY A 14 -22.19 17.97 6.43
C GLY A 14 -22.91 16.77 5.79
N VAL A 15 -23.65 16.00 6.61
CA VAL A 15 -24.38 14.80 6.16
C VAL A 15 -25.31 15.09 4.98
N SER A 16 -26.06 16.20 4.99
CA SER A 16 -26.98 16.56 3.91
C SER A 16 -26.26 16.81 2.58
N GLN A 17 -25.08 17.43 2.62
CA GLN A 17 -24.28 17.70 1.41
C GLN A 17 -23.69 16.41 0.85
N LEU A 18 -23.15 15.55 1.73
CA LEU A 18 -22.63 14.23 1.32
C LEU A 18 -23.74 13.37 0.72
N ARG A 19 -24.91 13.32 1.36
CA ARG A 19 -26.09 12.62 0.83
C ARG A 19 -26.47 13.09 -0.56
N GLN A 20 -26.52 14.41 -0.79
CA GLN A 20 -26.86 14.95 -2.11
C GLN A 20 -25.82 14.52 -3.16
N LEU A 21 -24.53 14.57 -2.83
CA LEU A 21 -23.47 14.10 -3.73
C LEU A 21 -23.60 12.60 -4.05
N CYS A 22 -23.92 11.76 -3.05
CA CYS A 22 -24.14 10.33 -3.26
C CYS A 22 -25.32 10.09 -4.22
N VAL A 23 -26.45 10.77 -4.01
CA VAL A 23 -27.64 10.67 -4.87
C VAL A 23 -27.32 11.12 -6.31
N ASP A 24 -26.61 12.23 -6.46
CA ASP A 24 -26.19 12.75 -7.76
C ASP A 24 -25.24 11.80 -8.51
N LYS A 25 -24.49 10.97 -7.77
CA LYS A 25 -23.64 9.90 -8.29
C LYS A 25 -24.39 8.58 -8.53
N GLY A 26 -25.68 8.52 -8.20
CA GLY A 26 -26.49 7.32 -8.34
C GLY A 26 -26.18 6.23 -7.29
N ALA A 27 -25.57 6.59 -6.16
CA ALA A 27 -25.33 5.65 -5.07
C ALA A 27 -26.65 5.30 -4.35
N ASP A 28 -26.88 4.02 -4.10
CA ASP A 28 -27.96 3.57 -3.22
C ASP A 28 -27.57 3.85 -1.76
N CYS A 29 -28.23 4.86 -1.17
CA CYS A 29 -27.96 5.31 0.20
C CYS A 29 -28.95 4.71 1.22
N THR A 30 -29.79 3.74 0.83
CA THR A 30 -30.87 3.23 1.71
C THR A 30 -30.35 2.56 2.98
N THR A 31 -29.13 2.02 2.94
CA THR A 31 -28.48 1.34 4.07
C THR A 31 -27.56 2.25 4.89
N PHE A 32 -27.36 3.50 4.48
CA PHE A 32 -26.39 4.40 5.12
C PHE A 32 -26.97 4.93 6.44
N ALA A 33 -26.28 4.65 7.54
CA ALA A 33 -26.68 4.96 8.90
C ALA A 33 -26.11 6.30 9.38
N ASP A 34 -24.88 6.65 8.99
CA ASP A 34 -24.19 7.83 9.50
C ASP A 34 -23.40 8.61 8.44
N LYS A 35 -22.69 9.67 8.87
CA LYS A 35 -21.88 10.54 7.99
C LYS A 35 -20.79 9.74 7.26
N GLN A 36 -20.22 8.74 7.91
CA GLN A 36 -19.09 7.97 7.42
C GLN A 36 -19.50 7.14 6.21
N ASP A 37 -20.68 6.53 6.24
CA ASP A 37 -21.20 5.75 5.09
C ASP A 37 -21.28 6.59 3.80
N PHE A 38 -21.83 7.82 3.90
CA PHE A 38 -21.89 8.73 2.74
C PHE A 38 -20.48 9.15 2.28
N PHE A 39 -19.58 9.40 3.23
CA PHE A 39 -18.21 9.78 2.94
C PHE A 39 -17.47 8.66 2.21
N ASP A 40 -17.58 7.42 2.70
CA ASP A 40 -16.93 6.25 2.13
C ASP A 40 -17.47 5.88 0.75
N ALA A 41 -18.77 6.06 0.52
CA ALA A 41 -19.37 5.90 -0.81
C ALA A 41 -18.83 6.89 -1.86
N LEU A 42 -18.37 8.08 -1.43
CA LEU A 42 -17.82 9.12 -2.32
C LEU A 42 -16.31 9.02 -2.50
N LEU A 43 -15.61 8.37 -1.57
CA LEU A 43 -14.15 8.25 -1.57
C LEU A 43 -13.58 7.76 -2.91
N PRO A 44 -14.10 6.70 -3.58
CA PRO A 44 -13.56 6.25 -4.87
C PRO A 44 -13.72 7.27 -6.02
N SER A 45 -14.62 8.24 -5.87
CA SER A 45 -14.81 9.34 -6.82
C SER A 45 -13.99 10.58 -6.46
N CYS A 46 -13.32 10.59 -5.31
CA CYS A 46 -12.46 11.68 -4.86
C CYS A 46 -11.18 11.71 -5.72
N PRO A 47 -10.80 12.86 -6.30
CA PRO A 47 -9.59 12.98 -7.11
C PRO A 47 -8.32 12.48 -6.41
N ASP A 48 -8.18 12.75 -5.12
CA ASP A 48 -7.04 12.31 -4.30
C ASP A 48 -6.92 10.79 -4.18
N SER A 49 -8.01 10.04 -4.38
CA SER A 49 -8.02 8.58 -4.28
C SER A 49 -7.56 7.88 -5.55
N LEU A 50 -7.59 8.59 -6.69
CA LEU A 50 -7.37 7.99 -8.01
C LEU A 50 -6.01 7.30 -8.10
N ALA A 51 -4.98 7.85 -7.44
CA ALA A 51 -3.63 7.29 -7.43
C ALA A 51 -3.53 5.90 -6.79
N VAL A 52 -4.52 5.50 -5.98
CA VAL A 52 -4.50 4.27 -5.18
C VAL A 52 -5.66 3.31 -5.48
N LEU A 53 -6.34 3.52 -6.61
CA LEU A 53 -7.34 2.59 -7.13
C LEU A 53 -6.68 1.41 -7.87
N PRO A 54 -7.28 0.22 -7.88
CA PRO A 54 -6.75 -0.95 -8.57
C PRO A 54 -6.43 -0.69 -10.06
N ASP A 55 -7.29 0.00 -10.80
CA ASP A 55 -7.05 0.33 -12.21
C ASP A 55 -5.78 1.17 -12.41
N THR A 56 -5.50 2.09 -11.47
CA THR A 56 -4.28 2.90 -11.49
C THR A 56 -3.05 2.05 -11.20
N PHE A 57 -3.13 1.09 -10.28
CA PHE A 57 -2.06 0.13 -10.04
C PHE A 57 -1.77 -0.70 -11.29
N SER A 58 -2.79 -1.20 -11.98
CA SER A 58 -2.62 -1.92 -13.25
C SER A 58 -1.98 -1.04 -14.33
N ALA A 59 -2.37 0.24 -14.42
CA ALA A 59 -1.73 1.20 -15.32
C ALA A 59 -0.27 1.50 -14.95
N ASN A 60 0.05 1.59 -13.64
CA ASN A 60 1.41 1.73 -13.14
C ASN A 60 2.26 0.50 -13.51
N LEU A 61 1.72 -0.71 -13.36
CA LEU A 61 2.40 -1.96 -13.74
C LEU A 61 2.74 -1.98 -15.24
N ALA A 62 1.77 -1.62 -16.08
CA ALA A 62 1.98 -1.52 -17.53
C ALA A 62 3.05 -0.49 -17.90
N ARG A 63 3.13 0.64 -17.17
CA ARG A 63 4.21 1.62 -17.34
C ARG A 63 5.56 1.08 -16.89
N ALA A 64 5.62 0.42 -15.74
CA ALA A 64 6.84 -0.18 -15.20
C ALA A 64 7.42 -1.22 -16.17
N ALA A 65 6.56 -1.98 -16.85
CA ALA A 65 6.95 -3.00 -17.83
C ALA A 65 7.73 -2.47 -19.05
N SER A 66 7.84 -1.16 -19.24
CA SER A 66 8.66 -0.54 -20.31
C SER A 66 10.18 -0.68 -20.12
N LYS A 67 10.62 -1.10 -18.93
CA LYS A 67 12.04 -1.26 -18.58
C LYS A 67 12.19 -2.33 -17.50
N PRO A 68 13.37 -2.99 -17.38
CA PRO A 68 13.60 -3.97 -16.34
C PRO A 68 13.31 -3.43 -14.94
N PHE A 69 12.46 -4.12 -14.18
CA PHE A 69 12.13 -3.76 -12.81
C PHE A 69 12.01 -5.00 -11.90
N LYS A 70 11.97 -4.75 -10.60
CA LYS A 70 11.83 -5.75 -9.53
C LYS A 70 10.61 -5.46 -8.67
N LEU A 71 10.23 -6.36 -7.77
CA LEU A 71 9.08 -6.17 -6.90
C LEU A 71 9.43 -6.17 -5.42
N ILE A 72 8.75 -5.34 -4.65
CA ILE A 72 8.74 -5.39 -3.18
C ILE A 72 7.28 -5.58 -2.76
N PHE A 73 6.99 -6.72 -2.13
CA PHE A 73 5.73 -6.94 -1.43
C PHE A 73 5.85 -6.32 -0.05
N LEU A 74 5.00 -5.34 0.23
CA LEU A 74 5.16 -4.45 1.38
C LEU A 74 4.00 -4.63 2.35
N ASP A 75 4.30 -5.12 3.56
CA ASP A 75 3.46 -4.85 4.73
C ASP A 75 3.70 -3.44 5.27
N VAL A 76 2.75 -2.93 6.06
CA VAL A 76 2.77 -1.58 6.62
C VAL A 76 2.78 -1.62 8.14
N ASP A 77 1.97 -2.49 8.75
CA ASP A 77 1.85 -2.58 10.19
C ASP A 77 3.08 -3.31 10.74
N GLY A 78 3.74 -2.76 11.76
CA GLY A 78 5.02 -3.29 12.24
C GLY A 78 6.22 -3.05 11.30
N VAL A 79 6.00 -2.76 10.01
CA VAL A 79 7.07 -2.45 9.05
C VAL A 79 7.33 -0.95 8.93
N LEU A 80 6.32 -0.16 8.60
CA LEU A 80 6.43 1.30 8.40
C LEU A 80 5.83 2.10 9.56
N ASN A 81 4.94 1.48 10.33
CA ASN A 81 4.51 1.96 11.62
C ASN A 81 4.98 0.94 12.69
N THR A 82 5.13 1.36 13.95
CA THR A 82 5.48 0.44 15.04
C THR A 82 4.59 0.71 16.24
N THR A 83 4.15 -0.36 16.92
CA THR A 83 3.50 -0.23 18.23
C THR A 83 4.57 -0.21 19.31
N SER A 84 5.01 0.99 19.71
CA SER A 84 5.98 1.08 20.81
C SER A 84 5.33 0.61 22.13
N ARG A 85 6.02 -0.28 22.85
CA ARG A 85 5.64 -0.76 24.19
C ARG A 85 5.31 0.43 25.10
N GLY A 86 4.04 0.55 25.50
CA GLY A 86 3.56 1.57 26.45
C GLY A 86 2.77 2.71 25.84
N SER A 87 2.70 2.82 24.51
CA SER A 87 1.63 3.58 23.87
C SER A 87 0.39 2.69 23.85
N ALA A 88 -0.63 3.04 24.63
CA ALA A 88 -1.98 2.57 24.31
C ALA A 88 -2.24 2.92 22.84
N TYR A 89 -2.98 2.07 22.11
CA TYR A 89 -3.52 2.40 20.78
C TYR A 89 -4.30 3.73 20.88
N SER A 90 -3.58 4.85 20.82
CA SER A 90 -4.19 6.16 20.81
C SER A 90 -4.73 6.28 19.41
N SER A 91 -6.05 6.19 19.33
CA SER A 91 -6.93 6.28 18.17
C SER A 91 -6.82 7.61 17.40
N ALA A 92 -5.60 8.08 17.14
CA ALA A 92 -5.28 9.33 16.47
C ALA A 92 -4.00 9.12 15.65
N GLU A 93 -4.18 8.51 14.48
CA GLU A 93 -3.19 8.32 13.40
C GLU A 93 -2.10 7.26 13.68
N GLU A 94 -2.30 6.06 13.11
CA GLU A 94 -1.25 5.10 12.78
C GLU A 94 -0.21 5.78 11.88
N THR A 95 0.68 6.55 12.52
CA THR A 95 1.56 7.48 11.84
C THR A 95 2.75 6.70 11.30
N LEU A 96 2.87 6.67 9.98
CA LEU A 96 4.05 6.11 9.31
C LEU A 96 5.32 6.81 9.82
N LYS A 97 6.25 6.04 10.37
CA LYS A 97 7.50 6.53 10.93
C LYS A 97 8.37 7.09 9.82
N PHE A 98 8.88 8.29 10.03
CA PHE A 98 9.73 8.98 9.04
C PHE A 98 10.93 8.12 8.64
N ASP A 99 11.66 7.57 9.63
CA ASP A 99 12.87 6.78 9.38
C ASP A 99 12.55 5.50 8.59
N CYS A 100 11.52 4.73 8.98
CA CYS A 100 11.12 3.52 8.26
C CYS A 100 10.71 3.82 6.81
N VAL A 101 10.01 4.94 6.57
CA VAL A 101 9.68 5.37 5.21
C VAL A 101 10.93 5.78 4.43
N GLN A 102 11.90 6.46 5.05
CA GLN A 102 13.18 6.80 4.41
C GLN A 102 13.99 5.54 4.03
N GLN A 103 13.95 4.50 4.87
CA GLN A 103 14.55 3.20 4.55
C GLN A 103 13.90 2.56 3.32
N LEU A 104 12.56 2.59 3.23
CA LEU A 104 11.85 2.09 2.06
C LEU A 104 12.15 2.90 0.80
N VAL A 105 12.22 4.24 0.91
CA VAL A 105 12.59 5.13 -0.20
C VAL A 105 13.98 4.78 -0.72
N THR A 106 14.94 4.57 0.18
CA THR A 106 16.31 4.17 -0.14
C THR A 106 16.33 2.81 -0.85
N LEU A 107 15.59 1.83 -0.34
CA LEU A 107 15.48 0.50 -0.94
C LEU A 107 14.92 0.57 -2.37
N VAL A 108 13.80 1.28 -2.58
CA VAL A 108 13.18 1.43 -3.90
C VAL A 108 14.10 2.16 -4.88
N GLY A 109 14.74 3.25 -4.42
CA GLY A 109 15.67 4.05 -5.22
C GLY A 109 16.89 3.26 -5.70
N ASN A 110 17.44 2.39 -4.84
CA ASN A 110 18.63 1.61 -5.15
C ASN A 110 18.34 0.31 -5.93
N SER A 111 17.09 -0.16 -5.98
CA SER A 111 16.73 -1.44 -6.60
C SER A 111 15.98 -1.32 -7.93
N SER A 112 15.48 -0.12 -8.28
CA SER A 112 14.49 0.07 -9.34
C SER A 112 13.21 -0.76 -9.14
N ALA A 113 12.94 -1.19 -7.91
CA ALA A 113 11.76 -1.98 -7.60
C ALA A 113 10.47 -1.15 -7.69
N ARG A 114 9.34 -1.86 -7.73
CA ARG A 114 7.99 -1.34 -7.59
C ARG A 114 7.29 -2.03 -6.44
N LEU A 115 6.38 -1.30 -5.79
CA LEU A 115 5.68 -1.77 -4.60
C LEU A 115 4.41 -2.52 -4.99
N VAL A 116 4.19 -3.66 -4.36
CA VAL A 116 2.91 -4.35 -4.31
C VAL A 116 2.45 -4.35 -2.86
N LEU A 117 1.28 -3.77 -2.59
CA LEU A 117 0.77 -3.71 -1.24
C LEU A 117 0.31 -5.11 -0.80
N SER A 118 1.04 -5.69 0.14
CA SER A 118 0.66 -6.91 0.84
C SER A 118 0.46 -6.50 2.28
N SER A 119 -0.73 -6.00 2.61
CA SER A 119 -1.05 -5.47 3.94
C SER A 119 -2.55 -5.37 4.12
N SER A 120 -3.03 -5.41 5.36
CA SER A 120 -4.43 -5.12 5.71
C SER A 120 -4.89 -3.77 5.15
N TRP A 121 -3.97 -2.81 5.01
CA TRP A 121 -4.20 -1.46 4.50
C TRP A 121 -4.81 -1.45 3.08
N ARG A 122 -4.63 -2.51 2.29
CA ARG A 122 -5.21 -2.62 0.94
C ARG A 122 -6.73 -2.53 0.90
N SER A 123 -7.38 -2.87 2.00
CA SER A 123 -8.84 -2.89 2.15
C SER A 123 -9.43 -1.53 2.55
N CYS A 124 -8.60 -0.53 2.87
CA CYS A 124 -9.05 0.79 3.29
C CYS A 124 -8.47 1.88 2.37
N LEU A 125 -9.35 2.58 1.65
CA LEU A 125 -8.91 3.59 0.67
C LEU A 125 -8.14 4.74 1.33
N LEU A 126 -8.57 5.18 2.51
CA LEU A 126 -7.89 6.25 3.27
C LEU A 126 -6.48 5.84 3.68
N LEU A 127 -6.29 4.61 4.15
CA LEU A 127 -4.96 4.10 4.53
C LEU A 127 -4.04 4.00 3.31
N LYS A 128 -4.54 3.53 2.16
CA LYS A 128 -3.78 3.56 0.90
C LYS A 128 -3.38 4.97 0.50
N MET A 129 -4.30 5.94 0.58
CA MET A 129 -4.02 7.34 0.27
C MET A 129 -2.97 7.94 1.22
N GLN A 130 -3.06 7.62 2.51
CA GLN A 130 -2.08 8.04 3.52
C GLN A 130 -0.69 7.48 3.21
N LEU A 131 -0.58 6.18 2.91
CA LEU A 131 0.67 5.54 2.49
C LEU A 131 1.23 6.21 1.24
N TRP A 132 0.46 6.25 0.16
CA TRP A 132 0.90 6.82 -1.11
C TRP A 132 1.35 8.28 -0.97
N SER A 133 0.56 9.12 -0.30
CA SER A 133 0.90 10.53 -0.08
C SER A 133 2.21 10.68 0.69
N LYS A 134 2.42 9.87 1.73
CA LYS A 134 3.67 9.88 2.49
C LYS A 134 4.86 9.43 1.64
N LEU A 135 4.72 8.36 0.85
CA LEU A 135 5.79 7.85 -0.02
C LEU A 135 6.22 8.90 -1.07
N VAL A 136 5.26 9.53 -1.74
CA VAL A 136 5.53 10.57 -2.75
C VAL A 136 6.15 11.80 -2.11
N ALA A 137 5.64 12.24 -0.95
CA ALA A 137 6.22 13.36 -0.21
C ALA A 137 7.67 13.10 0.26
N GLN A 138 8.09 11.85 0.35
CA GLN A 138 9.46 11.46 0.69
C GLN A 138 10.35 11.17 -0.54
N GLY A 139 9.82 11.37 -1.76
CA GLY A 139 10.61 11.35 -2.99
C GLY A 139 10.39 10.14 -3.89
N LEU A 140 9.45 9.23 -3.59
CA LEU A 140 9.06 8.20 -4.55
C LEU A 140 8.23 8.79 -5.69
N LEU A 141 8.32 8.15 -6.86
CA LEU A 141 7.49 8.49 -8.01
C LEU A 141 6.01 8.17 -7.72
N GLU A 142 5.10 8.93 -8.33
CA GLU A 142 3.66 8.73 -8.18
C GLU A 142 3.18 7.34 -8.62
N ASP A 143 3.92 6.69 -9.53
CA ASP A 143 3.66 5.35 -10.05
C ASP A 143 4.40 4.23 -9.30
N CYS A 144 4.88 4.50 -8.07
CA CYS A 144 5.68 3.53 -7.30
C CYS A 144 4.90 2.28 -6.88
N ILE A 145 3.58 2.36 -6.70
CA ILE A 145 2.72 1.21 -6.35
C ILE A 145 2.09 0.64 -7.63
N VAL A 146 2.35 -0.62 -7.92
CA VAL A 146 1.92 -1.32 -9.14
C VAL A 146 0.90 -2.41 -8.88
N GLY A 147 0.56 -2.68 -7.62
CA GLY A 147 -0.41 -3.71 -7.29
C GLY A 147 -0.77 -3.76 -5.82
N GLN A 148 -1.73 -4.63 -5.52
CA GLN A 148 -2.04 -5.08 -4.17
C GLN A 148 -2.41 -6.57 -4.24
N THR A 149 -2.04 -7.36 -3.23
CA THR A 149 -2.34 -8.79 -3.21
C THR A 149 -3.84 -9.05 -3.03
N PRO A 150 -4.40 -10.15 -3.55
CA PRO A 150 -5.79 -10.52 -3.28
C PRO A 150 -5.98 -10.84 -1.79
N PRO A 151 -7.13 -10.52 -1.19
CA PRO A 151 -7.44 -10.94 0.18
C PRO A 151 -7.90 -12.40 0.21
N ILE A 152 -6.97 -13.31 0.51
CA ILE A 152 -7.29 -14.72 0.74
C ILE A 152 -7.60 -14.91 2.22
N THR A 153 -6.61 -14.71 3.11
CA THR A 153 -6.77 -14.66 4.57
C THR A 153 -5.61 -13.88 5.20
N PHE A 154 -5.79 -13.35 6.42
CA PHE A 154 -4.74 -12.62 7.14
C PHE A 154 -3.47 -13.44 7.40
N THR A 155 -3.57 -14.77 7.49
CA THR A 155 -2.44 -15.64 7.84
C THR A 155 -1.76 -16.27 6.63
N GLN A 156 -2.32 -16.14 5.41
CA GLN A 156 -1.81 -16.80 4.21
C GLN A 156 -1.08 -15.81 3.29
N ARG A 157 -0.16 -15.05 3.87
CA ARG A 157 0.59 -14.01 3.15
C ARG A 157 1.33 -14.57 1.93
N ALA A 158 1.99 -15.71 2.10
CA ALA A 158 2.68 -16.41 1.02
C ALA A 158 1.73 -16.76 -0.15
N ALA A 159 0.57 -17.33 0.15
CA ALA A 159 -0.42 -17.67 -0.87
C ALA A 159 -0.97 -16.42 -1.60
N GLU A 160 -1.16 -15.31 -0.90
CA GLU A 160 -1.60 -14.04 -1.50
C GLU A 160 -0.54 -13.49 -2.47
N ILE A 161 0.73 -13.53 -2.08
CA ILE A 161 1.87 -13.14 -2.91
C ILE A 161 1.98 -14.05 -4.14
N SER A 162 1.96 -15.37 -3.95
CA SER A 162 1.99 -16.37 -5.03
C SER A 162 0.83 -16.17 -6.03
N ALA A 163 -0.38 -15.91 -5.52
CA ALA A 163 -1.54 -15.63 -6.35
C ALA A 163 -1.35 -14.34 -7.19
N TRP A 164 -0.86 -13.26 -6.58
CA TRP A 164 -0.58 -12.02 -7.29
C TRP A 164 0.49 -12.21 -8.37
N LEU A 165 1.61 -12.88 -8.03
CA LEU A 165 2.68 -13.18 -8.98
C LEU A 165 2.16 -13.96 -10.19
N SER A 166 1.37 -15.02 -9.97
CA SER A 166 0.84 -15.84 -11.07
C SER A 166 -0.04 -15.06 -12.06
N GLN A 167 -0.69 -13.99 -11.62
CA GLN A 167 -1.64 -13.20 -12.41
C GLN A 167 -1.03 -11.97 -13.08
N ASN A 168 0.16 -11.53 -12.64
CA ASN A 168 0.74 -10.23 -12.99
C ASN A 168 2.13 -10.35 -13.66
N GLN A 169 2.38 -11.47 -14.34
CA GLN A 169 3.58 -11.65 -15.16
C GLN A 169 3.60 -10.65 -16.32
N CYS A 170 4.72 -9.98 -16.53
CA CYS A 170 4.89 -9.02 -17.63
C CYS A 170 6.35 -8.95 -18.10
N GLU A 171 6.57 -8.53 -19.35
CA GLU A 171 7.88 -8.58 -20.03
C GLU A 171 8.99 -7.79 -19.30
N GLY A 172 8.66 -6.66 -18.68
CA GLY A 172 9.65 -5.84 -17.97
C GLY A 172 10.03 -6.36 -16.58
N TRP A 173 9.32 -7.34 -16.02
CA TRP A 173 9.67 -7.86 -14.69
C TRP A 173 10.83 -8.85 -14.80
N THR A 174 11.86 -8.63 -14.00
CA THR A 174 13.09 -9.46 -14.00
C THR A 174 12.92 -10.83 -13.34
N GLY A 175 11.82 -11.05 -12.62
CA GLY A 175 11.64 -12.21 -11.75
C GLY A 175 12.19 -12.02 -10.34
N ASP A 176 12.98 -10.97 -10.09
CA ASP A 176 13.47 -10.66 -8.74
C ASP A 176 12.38 -9.96 -7.91
N TRP A 177 12.21 -10.42 -6.68
CA TRP A 177 11.28 -9.84 -5.72
C TRP A 177 11.68 -10.13 -4.27
N VAL A 178 11.13 -9.34 -3.35
CA VAL A 178 11.27 -9.54 -1.90
C VAL A 178 9.99 -9.15 -1.18
N ALA A 179 9.66 -9.83 -0.08
CA ALA A 179 8.61 -9.48 0.86
C ALA A 179 9.20 -8.88 2.15
N LEU A 180 8.64 -7.75 2.59
CA LEU A 180 8.96 -7.10 3.86
C LEU A 180 7.73 -7.21 4.76
N ASP A 181 7.85 -7.96 5.85
CA ASP A 181 6.71 -8.27 6.72
C ASP A 181 7.15 -8.38 8.19
N ASP A 182 6.25 -8.04 9.11
CA ASP A 182 6.48 -8.19 10.55
C ASP A 182 6.04 -9.56 11.08
N MET A 183 5.17 -10.25 10.33
CA MET A 183 4.86 -11.65 10.57
C MET A 183 6.09 -12.50 10.28
N ASP A 184 6.41 -13.45 11.16
CA ASP A 184 7.45 -14.45 10.85
C ASP A 184 6.91 -15.44 9.81
N LEU A 185 7.32 -15.25 8.56
CA LEU A 185 6.95 -16.07 7.41
C LEU A 185 8.12 -16.96 6.95
N SER A 186 9.12 -17.18 7.80
CA SER A 186 10.35 -17.91 7.42
C SER A 186 10.11 -19.38 7.10
N ASP A 187 9.06 -19.99 7.66
CA ASP A 187 8.66 -21.38 7.39
C ASP A 187 7.83 -21.53 6.09
N GLU A 188 7.44 -20.43 5.43
CA GLU A 188 6.69 -20.46 4.18
C GLU A 188 7.62 -20.76 3.00
N GLN A 189 7.56 -21.99 2.49
CA GLN A 189 8.45 -22.47 1.43
C GLN A 189 8.43 -21.59 0.16
N ASP A 190 7.28 -21.01 -0.18
CA ASP A 190 7.11 -20.11 -1.34
C ASP A 190 7.86 -18.78 -1.18
N LEU A 191 8.27 -18.42 0.04
CA LEU A 191 8.98 -17.17 0.34
C LEU A 191 10.48 -17.39 0.59
N HIS A 192 10.98 -18.62 0.48
CA HIS A 192 12.40 -18.94 0.65
C HIS A 192 13.25 -18.09 -0.31
N ASP A 193 14.33 -17.48 0.21
CA ASP A 193 15.19 -16.52 -0.51
C ASP A 193 14.49 -15.23 -1.02
N HIS A 194 13.25 -14.97 -0.61
CA HIS A 194 12.49 -13.80 -1.01
C HIS A 194 11.88 -13.04 0.17
N PHE A 195 12.28 -13.35 1.41
CA PHE A 195 11.67 -12.78 2.60
C PHE A 195 12.68 -12.06 3.50
N VAL A 196 12.27 -10.89 4.00
CA VAL A 196 12.93 -10.17 5.07
C VAL A 196 11.94 -9.94 6.20
N TRP A 197 12.16 -10.64 7.31
CA TRP A 197 11.44 -10.36 8.55
C TRP A 197 11.86 -9.00 9.11
N VAL A 198 10.87 -8.18 9.47
CA VAL A 198 11.05 -6.87 10.08
C VAL A 198 10.55 -6.94 11.52
N ASP A 199 11.41 -6.59 12.46
CA ASP A 199 11.01 -6.59 13.87
C ASP A 199 9.98 -5.47 14.13
N PRO A 200 8.73 -5.78 14.53
CA PRO A 200 7.68 -4.78 14.74
C PRO A 200 7.98 -3.81 15.88
N GLU A 201 8.94 -4.11 16.76
CA GLU A 201 9.41 -3.19 17.80
C GLU A 201 10.16 -1.99 17.20
N PHE A 202 10.92 -2.23 16.13
CA PHE A 202 11.81 -1.23 15.52
C PHE A 202 11.27 -0.69 14.18
N GLY A 203 10.61 -1.54 13.40
CA GLY A 203 10.22 -1.27 12.02
C GLY A 203 11.38 -1.42 11.06
N LEU A 204 11.16 -1.03 9.80
CA LEU A 204 12.11 -1.21 8.72
C LEU A 204 13.44 -0.51 9.01
N SER A 205 14.52 -1.29 9.10
CA SER A 205 15.87 -0.86 9.46
C SER A 205 16.85 -0.88 8.26
N GLU A 206 18.07 -0.36 8.45
CA GLU A 206 19.15 -0.43 7.45
C GLU A 206 19.60 -1.85 7.15
N ASP A 207 19.62 -2.72 8.16
CA ASP A 207 19.95 -4.14 7.98
C ASP A 207 18.90 -4.84 7.10
N ASN A 208 17.61 -4.52 7.30
CA ASN A 208 16.54 -5.02 6.43
C ASN A 208 16.73 -4.54 4.99
N VAL A 209 17.03 -3.26 4.78
CA VAL A 209 17.30 -2.70 3.44
C VAL A 209 18.49 -3.41 2.78
N THR A 210 19.57 -3.60 3.52
CA THR A 210 20.78 -4.27 3.03
C THR A 210 20.49 -5.72 2.62
N LEU A 211 19.71 -6.45 3.42
CA LEU A 211 19.29 -7.81 3.10
C LEU A 211 18.37 -7.83 1.86
N ALA A 212 17.38 -6.95 1.81
CA ALA A 212 16.45 -6.85 0.69
C ALA A 212 17.18 -6.54 -0.63
N LEU A 213 18.18 -5.64 -0.64
CA LEU A 213 18.98 -5.35 -1.82
C LEU A 213 19.77 -6.58 -2.32
N LYS A 214 20.27 -7.42 -1.41
CA LYS A 214 20.94 -8.69 -1.77
C LYS A 214 19.95 -9.67 -2.42
N LEU A 215 18.78 -9.86 -1.83
CA LEU A 215 17.73 -10.73 -2.39
C LEU A 215 17.21 -10.22 -3.73
N LEU A 216 17.21 -8.90 -3.93
CA LEU A 216 16.89 -8.24 -5.19
C LEU A 216 18.07 -8.19 -6.18
N ASN A 217 19.14 -8.96 -5.96
CA ASN A 217 20.29 -9.05 -6.87
C ASN A 217 20.86 -7.69 -7.30
N VAL A 218 20.85 -6.70 -6.40
CA VAL A 218 21.43 -5.37 -6.65
C VAL A 218 22.94 -5.44 -6.45
N LYS A 219 23.71 -4.93 -7.42
CA LYS A 219 25.17 -4.81 -7.28
C LYS A 219 25.47 -3.66 -6.31
N ILE A 220 25.97 -4.00 -5.12
CA ILE A 220 26.42 -3.07 -4.08
C ILE A 220 27.89 -2.71 -4.31
#